data_AF-A0A8T3SA93-F1
#
_entry.id   AF-A0A8T3SA93-F1
#
_cell.length_a   1.000
_cell.length_b   1.000
_cell.length_c   1.000
_cell.angle_alpha   90.00
_cell.angle_beta   90.00
_cell.angle_gamma   90.00
#
_symmetry.space_group_name_H-M   'P 1'
#
loop_
_entity.id
_entity.type
_entity.pdbx_description
1 polymer ?
#
loop_
_entity_poly.entity_id
_entity_poly.type
_entity_poly.pdbx_seq_one_letter_code
_entity_poly.pdbx_strand_id
1 'polypeptide(L)'
;MSMVDLAPTRVDVTGDFWSEGLRRAGLTVDRSWMTDAWIFAAPFAQPIVTVDYRNHIPPFHTAIPNLWVASMFQVYPHDRGQNYSIALADRLVERIDS
;
A
#
# COMPACT_ATOMS: atom_id res chain seq x y z
N MET A 1 4.05 12.52 -6.09
CA MET A 1 2.63 12.14 -5.99
C MET A 1 2.23 12.35 -4.54
N SER A 2 1.53 13.45 -4.23
CA SER A 2 1.11 13.72 -2.86
C SER A 2 -0.08 12.81 -2.52
N MET A 3 -0.29 12.47 -1.25
CA MET A 3 -1.50 11.78 -0.77
C MET A 3 -2.79 12.61 -0.95
N VAL A 4 -2.77 13.67 -1.75
CA VAL A 4 -3.79 14.73 -1.78
C VAL A 4 -4.90 14.43 -2.81
N ASP A 5 -4.71 13.47 -3.72
CA ASP A 5 -5.74 13.07 -4.70
C ASP A 5 -6.58 11.86 -4.28
N LEU A 6 -6.52 11.45 -3.00
CA LEU A 6 -7.33 10.34 -2.46
C LEU A 6 -8.61 10.83 -1.77
N ALA A 7 -9.26 11.88 -2.30
CA ALA A 7 -10.54 12.30 -1.77
C ALA A 7 -11.53 11.11 -1.83
N PRO A 8 -12.00 10.59 -0.69
CA PRO A 8 -12.88 9.43 -0.70
C PRO A 8 -14.19 9.80 -1.39
N THR A 9 -14.55 9.03 -2.39
CA THR A 9 -15.88 9.17 -3.00
C THR A 9 -16.87 8.48 -2.09
N ARG A 10 -17.75 9.25 -1.46
CA ARG A 10 -18.91 8.69 -0.75
C ARG A 10 -19.78 7.96 -1.76
N VAL A 11 -20.19 6.76 -1.43
CA VAL A 11 -20.97 5.90 -2.31
C VAL A 11 -22.20 5.38 -1.59
N ASP A 12 -23.32 5.35 -2.30
CA ASP A 12 -24.60 4.83 -1.77
C ASP A 12 -24.77 3.32 -2.06
N VAL A 13 -24.04 2.82 -3.07
CA VAL A 13 -24.34 1.57 -3.79
C VAL A 13 -23.40 0.41 -3.40
N THR A 14 -22.31 0.66 -2.67
CA THR A 14 -21.40 -0.42 -2.23
C THR A 14 -21.94 -1.24 -1.07
N GLY A 15 -22.93 -0.73 -0.34
CA GLY A 15 -23.56 -1.45 0.76
C GLY A 15 -24.04 -2.84 0.33
N ASP A 16 -24.72 -2.94 -0.81
CA ASP A 16 -25.28 -4.21 -1.30
C ASP A 16 -24.21 -5.21 -1.73
N PHE A 17 -23.17 -4.74 -2.41
CA PHE A 17 -22.06 -5.59 -2.85
C PHE A 17 -21.35 -6.24 -1.66
N TRP A 18 -20.99 -5.43 -0.65
CA TRP A 18 -20.33 -5.95 0.54
C TRP A 18 -21.26 -6.81 1.40
N SER A 19 -22.52 -6.42 1.56
CA SER A 19 -23.50 -7.17 2.35
C SER A 19 -23.71 -8.58 1.81
N GLU A 20 -23.85 -8.71 0.49
CA GLU A 20 -24.00 -10.02 -0.16
C GLU A 20 -22.72 -10.85 -0.03
N GLY A 21 -21.55 -10.24 -0.18
CA GLY A 21 -20.27 -10.93 0.03
C GLY A 21 -20.11 -11.47 1.45
N LEU A 22 -20.44 -10.67 2.46
CA LEU A 22 -20.39 -11.05 3.88
C LEU A 22 -21.40 -12.15 4.20
N ARG A 23 -22.62 -12.07 3.65
CA ARG A 23 -23.64 -13.10 3.79
C ARG A 23 -23.19 -14.45 3.21
N ARG A 24 -22.52 -14.44 2.05
CA ARG A 24 -21.92 -15.64 1.44
C ARG A 24 -20.80 -16.24 2.30
N ALA A 25 -20.07 -15.40 3.03
CA ALA A 25 -19.08 -15.86 4.01
C ALA A 25 -19.70 -16.41 5.31
N GLY A 26 -21.05 -16.47 5.41
CA GLY A 26 -21.77 -16.97 6.57
C GLY A 26 -21.98 -15.94 7.68
N LEU A 27 -21.69 -14.67 7.42
CA LEU A 27 -21.90 -13.59 8.37
C LEU A 27 -23.32 -13.04 8.24
N THR A 28 -24.04 -12.93 9.36
CA THR A 28 -25.30 -12.18 9.40
C THR A 28 -24.97 -10.69 9.44
N VAL A 29 -25.30 -9.99 8.35
CA VAL A 29 -25.17 -8.54 8.25
C VAL A 29 -26.51 -7.95 7.86
N ASP A 30 -26.90 -6.88 8.54
CA ASP A 30 -28.08 -6.08 8.23
C ASP A 30 -27.64 -4.72 7.67
N ARG A 31 -28.23 -4.30 6.54
CA ARG A 31 -27.88 -3.03 5.89
C ARG A 31 -28.13 -1.83 6.80
N SER A 32 -29.10 -1.90 7.71
CA SER A 32 -29.39 -0.84 8.69
C SER A 32 -28.24 -0.54 9.65
N TRP A 33 -27.26 -1.44 9.78
CA TRP A 33 -26.06 -1.21 10.58
C TRP A 33 -25.05 -0.29 9.88
N MET A 34 -25.16 -0.09 8.57
CA MET A 34 -24.25 0.73 7.80
C MET A 34 -24.70 2.19 7.83
N THR A 35 -23.90 3.08 8.43
CA THR A 35 -24.18 4.52 8.46
C THR A 35 -23.71 5.20 7.17
N ASP A 36 -22.57 4.76 6.64
CA ASP A 36 -21.86 5.44 5.57
C ASP A 36 -20.94 4.47 4.80
N ALA A 37 -20.62 4.80 3.55
CA ALA A 37 -19.64 4.05 2.76
C ALA A 37 -18.82 4.97 1.84
N TRP A 38 -17.55 4.59 1.63
CA TRP A 38 -16.59 5.32 0.80
C TRP A 38 -15.72 4.37 -0.02
N ILE A 39 -15.33 4.81 -1.21
CA ILE A 39 -14.31 4.15 -2.04
C ILE A 39 -13.06 5.01 -2.08
N PHE A 40 -11.92 4.35 -1.92
CA PHE A 40 -10.59 4.92 -2.11
C PHE A 40 -9.92 4.22 -3.29
N ALA A 41 -9.35 4.99 -4.22
CA ALA A 41 -8.62 4.46 -5.36
C ALA A 41 -7.20 5.02 -5.35
N ALA A 42 -6.22 4.14 -5.27
CA ALA A 42 -4.80 4.50 -5.33
C ALA A 42 -4.13 3.61 -6.40
N PRO A 43 -3.79 4.15 -7.60
CA PRO A 43 -3.27 3.34 -8.70
C PRO A 43 -1.95 2.64 -8.38
N PHE A 44 -1.21 3.15 -7.38
CA PHE A 44 0.05 2.57 -6.90
C PHE A 44 -0.03 2.17 -5.43
N ALA A 45 -1.21 1.72 -4.96
CA ALA A 45 -1.41 1.31 -3.58
C ALA A 45 -0.48 0.16 -3.15
N GLN A 46 -0.15 -0.74 -4.09
CA GLN A 46 0.67 -1.92 -3.83
C GLN A 46 1.63 -2.19 -4.99
N PRO A 47 2.87 -2.63 -4.71
CA PRO A 47 3.73 -3.21 -5.73
C PRO A 47 3.11 -4.47 -6.33
N ILE A 48 3.25 -4.63 -7.65
CA ILE A 48 3.00 -5.90 -8.32
C ILE A 48 4.32 -6.69 -8.32
N VAL A 49 4.37 -7.76 -7.51
CA VAL A 49 5.56 -8.60 -7.37
C VAL A 49 5.57 -9.66 -8.46
N THR A 50 6.26 -9.38 -9.56
CA THR A 50 6.51 -10.33 -10.66
C THR A 50 7.56 -11.39 -10.27
N VAL A 51 7.68 -12.45 -11.07
CA VAL A 51 8.67 -13.52 -10.84
C VAL A 51 10.11 -12.99 -10.80
N ASP A 52 10.39 -11.97 -11.60
CA ASP A 52 11.68 -11.30 -11.71
C ASP A 52 11.81 -10.02 -10.87
N TYR A 53 10.82 -9.71 -10.01
CA TYR A 53 10.74 -8.45 -9.26
C TYR A 53 12.03 -8.08 -8.52
N ARG A 54 12.71 -9.08 -7.94
CA ARG A 54 13.98 -8.88 -7.23
C ARG A 54 15.04 -8.16 -8.07
N ASN A 55 15.02 -8.36 -9.40
CA ASN A 55 15.97 -7.77 -10.34
C ASN A 55 15.60 -6.32 -10.69
N HIS A 56 14.36 -5.90 -10.41
CA HIS A 56 13.84 -4.57 -10.68
C HIS A 56 13.90 -3.64 -9.46
N ILE A 57 14.29 -4.14 -8.29
CA ILE A 57 14.41 -3.33 -7.07
C ILE A 57 15.59 -2.37 -7.24
N PRO A 58 15.36 -1.04 -7.19
CA PRO A 58 16.44 -0.07 -7.33
C PRO A 58 17.36 -0.08 -6.09
N PRO A 59 18.66 0.21 -6.28
CA PRO A 59 19.57 0.44 -5.15
C PRO A 59 19.16 1.69 -4.36
N PHE A 60 19.72 1.85 -3.15
CA PHE A 60 19.47 3.04 -2.32
C PHE A 60 20.09 4.31 -2.88
N HIS A 61 21.29 4.22 -3.48
CA HIS A 61 21.93 5.36 -4.11
C HIS A 61 21.27 5.62 -5.46
N THR A 62 21.08 6.89 -5.80
CA THR A 62 20.55 7.28 -7.11
C THR A 62 21.67 7.82 -8.00
N ALA A 63 21.37 8.05 -9.28
CA ALA A 63 22.30 8.71 -10.19
C ALA A 63 22.49 10.21 -9.87
N ILE A 64 21.66 10.79 -9.01
CA ILE A 64 21.76 12.20 -8.60
C ILE A 64 22.68 12.27 -7.37
N PRO A 65 23.75 13.09 -7.42
CA PRO A 65 24.67 13.22 -6.29
C PRO A 65 23.94 13.62 -5.00
N ASN A 66 24.30 12.95 -3.90
CA ASN A 66 23.74 13.18 -2.57
C ASN A 66 22.22 12.95 -2.44
N LEU A 67 21.60 12.26 -3.41
CA LEU A 67 20.21 11.83 -3.33
C LEU A 67 20.13 10.31 -3.13
N TRP A 68 19.48 9.93 -2.03
CA TRP A 68 19.21 8.55 -1.66
C TRP A 68 17.70 8.28 -1.67
N VAL A 69 17.31 7.05 -1.97
CA VAL A 69 15.91 6.63 -2.00
C VAL A 69 15.69 5.38 -1.16
N ALA A 70 14.70 5.44 -0.28
CA ALA A 70 14.07 4.28 0.34
C ALA A 70 12.56 4.40 0.15
N SER A 71 11.96 3.34 -0.37
CA SER A 71 10.53 3.26 -0.61
C SER A 71 10.01 1.88 -0.26
N MET A 72 8.71 1.77 0.08
CA MET A 72 8.07 0.48 0.37
C MET A 72 8.14 -0.51 -0.81
N PHE A 73 8.35 -0.03 -2.04
CA PHE A 73 8.63 -0.88 -3.21
C PHE A 73 9.99 -1.61 -3.13
N GLN A 74 10.89 -1.19 -2.24
CA GLN A 74 12.16 -1.90 -1.98
C GLN A 74 12.04 -2.91 -0.83
N VAL A 75 10.87 -3.01 -0.18
CA VAL A 75 10.59 -4.07 0.80
C VAL A 75 10.23 -5.34 0.03
N TYR A 76 11.11 -6.33 0.12
CA TYR A 76 10.97 -7.64 -0.50
C TYR A 76 11.85 -8.64 0.28
N PRO A 77 11.45 -9.92 0.46
CA PRO A 77 10.19 -10.54 0.01
C PRO A 77 9.01 -10.29 0.96
N HIS A 78 9.23 -9.54 2.04
CA HIS A 78 8.19 -9.21 3.00
C HIS A 78 7.15 -8.24 2.42
N ASP A 79 5.97 -8.19 3.03
CA ASP A 79 4.94 -7.23 2.68
C ASP A 79 5.26 -5.82 3.23
N ARG A 80 4.63 -4.80 2.65
CA ARG A 80 4.81 -3.36 2.90
C ARG A 80 4.31 -2.86 4.26
N GLY A 81 4.65 -3.57 5.34
CA GLY A 81 4.34 -3.20 6.72
C GLY A 81 5.31 -2.19 7.32
N GLN A 82 4.87 -1.46 8.35
CA GLN A 82 5.68 -0.43 9.02
C GLN A 82 7.01 -0.96 9.57
N ASN A 83 7.03 -2.16 10.13
CA ASN A 83 8.24 -2.78 10.68
C ASN A 83 9.36 -2.89 9.64
N TYR A 84 9.02 -3.32 8.41
CA TYR A 84 10.00 -3.48 7.35
C TYR A 84 10.39 -2.14 6.72
N SER A 85 9.52 -1.13 6.75
CA SER A 85 9.88 0.23 6.37
C SER A 85 10.93 0.83 7.30
N ILE A 86 10.80 0.59 8.61
CA ILE A 86 11.80 1.02 9.59
C ILE A 86 13.13 0.29 9.36
N ALA A 87 13.10 -1.04 9.24
CA ALA A 87 14.31 -1.82 8.95
C ALA A 87 14.97 -1.46 7.59
N LEU A 88 14.18 -1.00 6.60
CA LEU A 88 14.70 -0.48 5.34
C LEU A 88 15.44 0.86 5.56
N ALA A 89 14.89 1.74 6.40
CA ALA A 89 15.49 3.02 6.73
C ALA A 89 16.82 2.84 7.49
N ASP A 90 16.87 1.95 8.48
CA ASP A 90 18.10 1.66 9.23
C ASP A 90 19.23 1.22 8.28
N ARG A 91 18.95 0.27 7.38
CA ARG A 91 19.90 -0.19 6.35
C ARG A 91 20.34 0.91 5.38
N LEU A 92 19.47 1.89 5.12
CA LEU A 92 19.82 3.03 4.26
C LEU A 92 20.77 3.98 4.99
N VAL A 93 20.52 4.28 6.27
CA VAL A 93 21.38 5.14 7.08
C VAL A 93 22.78 4.55 7.21
N GLU A 94 22.89 3.24 7.48
CA GLU A 94 24.18 2.52 7.51
C GLU A 94 24.99 2.67 6.20
N ARG A 95 24.32 2.84 5.06
CA ARG A 95 24.96 3.04 3.75
C ARG A 95 25.37 4.47 3.46
N ILE A 96 24.76 5.45 4.15
CA ILE A 96 25.12 6.86 4.02
C ILE A 96 26.39 7.15 4.82
N ASP A 97 26.55 6.49 5.97
CA ASP A 97 27.67 6.72 6.90
C ASP A 97 28.93 5.90 6.56
N SER A 98 28.88 5.04 5.53
CA SER A 98 29.98 4.17 5.07
C SER A 98 30.78 4.76 3.92
#